data_AF-A0A916HCL3-F1
#
_entry.id   AF-A0A916HCL3-F1
#
_cell.length_a   1.000
_cell.length_b   1.000
_cell.length_c   1.000
_cell.angle_alpha   90.00
_cell.angle_beta   90.00
_cell.angle_gamma   90.00
#
_symmetry.space_group_name_H-M   'P 1'
#
loop_
_entity.id
_entity.type
_entity.pdbx_description
1 polymer ?
#
loop_
_entity_poly.entity_id
_entity_poly.type
_entity_poly.pdbx_seq_one_letter_code
_entity_poly.pdbx_strand_id
1 'polypeptide(L)'
;MTAYIIRRLWQMLPTMLGVVLLVFFLFNWVGGDPAYVLAGKISNQEQIDNIRRQLGVDQPYWVQLWIFVKQIVTGDFGASWSTNERISSIIFTRLPPSLTVLIPLTVLDALIAIGLALAVAYVRGSLTDRAVMIVCTVGLS
;
A
#
# COMPACT_ATOMS: atom_id res chain seq x y z
N MET A 1 -19.35 10.21 18.11
CA MET A 1 -18.33 10.31 17.05
C MET A 1 -16.96 9.77 17.49
N THR A 2 -16.42 10.20 18.64
CA THR A 2 -15.14 9.69 19.18
C THR A 2 -15.09 8.17 19.36
N ALA A 3 -16.10 7.56 19.99
CA ALA A 3 -16.18 6.11 20.15
C ALA A 3 -16.22 5.34 18.81
N TYR A 4 -16.83 5.93 17.77
CA TYR A 4 -16.85 5.36 16.42
C TYR A 4 -15.47 5.42 15.76
N ILE A 5 -14.77 6.56 15.87
CA ILE A 5 -13.40 6.73 15.35
C ILE A 5 -12.46 5.71 16.02
N ILE A 6 -12.52 5.58 17.35
CA ILE A 6 -11.70 4.63 18.10
C ILE A 6 -11.99 3.19 17.65
N ARG A 7 -13.27 2.81 17.52
CA ARG A 7 -13.65 1.48 17.03
C ARG A 7 -13.13 1.22 15.62
N ARG A 8 -13.17 2.23 14.74
CA ARG A 8 -12.69 2.12 13.36
C ARG A 8 -11.16 1.96 13.30
N LEU A 9 -10.42 2.75 14.08
CA LEU A 9 -8.97 2.62 14.21
C LEU A 9 -8.57 1.26 14.79
N TRP A 10 -9.32 0.77 15.78
CA TRP A 10 -9.11 -0.56 16.35
C TRP A 10 -9.36 -1.67 15.32
N GLN A 11 -10.39 -1.55 14.49
CA GLN A 11 -10.67 -2.50 13.41
C GLN A 11 -9.63 -2.47 12.29
N MET A 12 -8.95 -1.34 12.08
CA MET A 12 -7.85 -1.22 11.10
C MET A 12 -6.58 -1.94 11.54
N LEU A 13 -6.34 -2.07 12.84
CA LEU A 13 -5.12 -2.66 13.38
C LEU A 13 -4.93 -4.13 12.94
N PRO A 14 -5.92 -5.02 13.10
CA PRO A 14 -5.82 -6.41 12.63
C PRO A 14 -5.57 -6.51 11.13
N THR A 15 -6.25 -5.69 10.32
CA THR A 15 -6.06 -5.69 8.86
C THR A 15 -4.66 -5.21 8.47
N MET A 16 -4.17 -4.14 9.10
CA MET A 16 -2.81 -3.64 8.87
C MET A 16 -1.76 -4.68 9.28
N LEU A 17 -1.94 -5.30 10.44
CA LEU A 17 -1.04 -6.34 10.93
C LEU A 17 -1.04 -7.55 9.99
N GLY A 18 -2.21 -7.96 9.49
CA GLY A 18 -2.32 -9.01 8.47
C GLY A 18 -1.54 -8.66 7.19
N VAL A 19 -1.70 -7.45 6.66
CA VAL A 19 -0.97 -7.00 5.47
C VAL A 19 0.53 -6.93 5.72
N VAL A 20 0.97 -6.39 6.87
CA VAL A 20 2.39 -6.28 7.25
C VAL A 20 3.03 -7.67 7.31
N LEU A 21 2.38 -8.64 7.98
CA LEU A 21 2.86 -10.01 8.04
C LEU A 21 2.90 -10.66 6.66
N LEU A 22 1.84 -10.49 5.85
CA LEU A 22 1.75 -11.07 4.52
C LEU A 22 2.87 -10.54 3.61
N VAL A 23 3.08 -9.23 3.59
CA VAL A 23 4.16 -8.59 2.84
C VAL A 23 5.52 -9.06 3.36
N PHE A 24 5.73 -9.09 4.68
CA PHE A 24 6.97 -9.58 5.26
C PHE A 24 7.27 -11.02 4.82
N PHE A 25 6.29 -11.93 4.89
CA PHE A 25 6.47 -13.31 4.44
C PHE A 25 6.72 -13.41 2.93
N LEU A 26 6.00 -12.65 2.11
CA LEU A 26 6.24 -12.63 0.66
C LEU A 26 7.66 -12.19 0.33
N PHE A 27 8.14 -11.09 0.89
CA PHE A 27 9.46 -10.56 0.54
C PHE A 27 10.60 -11.33 1.18
N ASN A 28 10.42 -11.86 2.38
CA ASN A 28 11.51 -12.46 3.16
C ASN A 28 11.57 -14.00 3.01
N TRP A 29 10.44 -14.65 2.76
CA TRP A 29 10.40 -16.10 2.52
C TRP A 29 10.35 -16.42 1.03
N VAL A 30 9.49 -15.74 0.25
CA VAL A 30 9.32 -16.05 -1.18
C VAL A 30 10.30 -15.28 -2.07
N GLY A 31 10.66 -14.06 -1.69
CA GLY A 31 11.49 -13.14 -2.49
C GLY A 31 12.96 -13.51 -2.67
N GLY A 32 13.45 -14.54 -1.98
CA GLY A 32 14.87 -14.90 -1.98
C GLY A 32 15.74 -13.91 -1.19
N ASP A 33 17.06 -14.10 -1.21
CA ASP A 33 17.98 -13.26 -0.44
C ASP A 33 18.29 -11.94 -1.18
N PRO A 34 17.87 -10.78 -0.64
CA PRO A 34 18.06 -9.48 -1.27
C PRO A 34 19.54 -9.11 -1.41
N ALA A 35 20.44 -9.68 -0.60
CA ALA A 35 21.86 -9.40 -0.72
C ALA A 35 22.43 -9.84 -2.07
N TYR A 36 21.95 -10.95 -2.65
CA TYR A 36 22.36 -11.37 -3.99
C TYR A 36 21.82 -10.45 -5.09
N VAL A 37 20.60 -9.94 -4.92
CA VAL A 37 20.00 -8.99 -5.87
C VAL A 37 20.81 -7.69 -5.89
N LEU A 38 21.29 -7.27 -4.73
CA LEU A 38 22.04 -6.03 -4.55
C LEU A 38 23.51 -6.14 -4.93
N ALA A 39 24.14 -7.27 -4.62
CA ALA A 39 25.54 -7.48 -4.95
C ALA A 39 25.76 -7.68 -6.46
N GLY A 40 24.70 -8.01 -7.21
CA GLY A 40 24.76 -8.14 -8.67
C GLY A 40 25.52 -9.37 -9.15
N LYS A 41 25.77 -9.45 -10.47
CA LYS A 41 26.33 -10.65 -11.14
C LYS A 41 27.80 -10.93 -10.80
N ILE A 42 28.53 -9.97 -10.22
CA ILE A 42 29.95 -10.13 -9.85
C ILE A 42 30.09 -9.63 -8.42
N SER A 43 29.88 -10.53 -7.46
CA SER A 43 30.01 -10.22 -6.05
C SER A 43 30.93 -11.23 -5.36
N ASN A 44 31.88 -10.70 -4.58
CA ASN A 44 32.72 -11.54 -3.72
C ASN A 44 31.89 -11.97 -2.49
N GLN A 45 32.11 -13.18 -1.97
CA GLN A 45 31.33 -13.73 -0.85
C GLN A 45 31.33 -12.77 0.37
N GLU A 46 32.47 -12.13 0.64
CA GLU A 46 32.63 -11.14 1.71
C GLU A 46 31.79 -9.87 1.52
N GLN A 47 31.52 -9.46 0.27
CA GLN A 47 30.65 -8.31 -0.01
C GLN A 47 29.19 -8.66 0.24
N ILE A 48 28.76 -9.86 -0.15
CA ILE A 48 27.40 -10.35 0.09
C ILE A 48 27.13 -10.42 1.60
N ASP A 49 28.07 -10.97 2.39
CA ASP A 49 27.89 -11.10 3.84
C ASP A 49 27.90 -9.74 4.55
N ASN A 50 28.68 -8.77 4.07
CA ASN A 50 28.60 -7.39 4.57
C ASN A 50 27.25 -6.75 4.25
N ILE A 51 26.70 -6.96 3.05
CA ILE A 51 25.37 -6.47 2.68
C ILE A 51 24.30 -7.12 3.55
N ARG A 52 24.35 -8.45 3.79
CA ARG A 52 23.41 -9.14 4.70
C ARG A 52 23.41 -8.55 6.09
N ARG A 53 24.59 -8.24 6.65
CA ARG A 53 24.70 -7.59 7.96
C ARG A 53 24.14 -6.18 7.96
N GLN A 54 24.41 -5.38 6.91
CA GLN A 54 23.87 -4.03 6.79
C GLN A 54 22.34 -4.02 6.67
N LEU A 55 21.76 -5.01 5.98
CA LEU A 55 20.32 -5.15 5.83
C LEU A 55 19.64 -5.83 7.03
N GLY A 56 20.41 -6.42 7.94
CA GLY A 56 19.88 -7.18 9.08
C GLY A 56 19.23 -8.52 8.69
N VAL A 57 19.43 -8.99 7.46
CA VAL A 57 18.84 -10.23 6.92
C VAL A 57 19.51 -11.49 7.52
N ASP A 58 20.68 -11.32 8.16
CA ASP A 58 21.36 -12.35 8.94
C ASP A 58 20.74 -12.58 10.34
N GLN A 59 19.81 -11.71 10.78
CA GLN A 59 19.18 -11.83 12.09
C GLN A 59 17.97 -12.77 12.06
N PRO A 60 17.54 -13.31 13.21
CA PRO A 60 16.33 -14.13 13.26
C PRO A 60 15.09 -13.38 12.76
N TYR A 61 14.14 -14.10 12.16
CA TYR A 61 12.95 -13.51 11.52
C TYR A 61 12.13 -12.60 12.44
N TRP A 62 12.05 -12.89 13.73
CA TRP A 62 11.34 -12.03 14.68
C TRP A 62 12.01 -10.67 14.87
N VAL A 63 13.35 -10.59 14.77
CA VAL A 63 14.08 -9.31 14.84
C VAL A 63 13.90 -8.54 13.54
N GLN A 64 13.94 -9.23 12.40
CA GLN A 64 13.67 -8.60 11.10
C GLN A 64 12.24 -8.04 11.02
N LEU A 65 11.25 -8.76 11.55
CA LEU A 65 9.88 -8.28 11.66
C LEU A 65 9.80 -7.03 12.56
N TRP A 66 10.49 -7.03 13.70
CA TRP A 66 10.53 -5.88 14.59
C TRP A 66 11.15 -4.65 13.92
N ILE A 67 12.26 -4.81 13.19
CA ILE A 67 12.89 -3.75 12.40
C ILE A 67 11.90 -3.21 11.36
N PHE A 68 11.22 -4.08 10.63
CA PHE A 68 10.24 -3.71 9.62
C PHE A 68 9.06 -2.93 10.22
N VAL A 69 8.48 -3.43 11.32
CA VAL A 69 7.40 -2.73 12.04
C VAL A 69 7.87 -1.37 12.55
N LYS A 70 9.09 -1.29 13.10
CA LYS A 70 9.67 -0.04 13.57
C LYS A 70 9.79 0.97 12.42
N GLN A 71 10.33 0.57 11.27
CA GLN A 71 10.47 1.41 10.08
C GLN A 71 9.11 1.95 9.60
N ILE A 72 8.06 1.12 9.60
CA ILE A 72 6.69 1.53 9.25
C ILE A 72 6.17 2.59 10.22
N VAL A 73 6.32 2.35 11.53
CA VAL A 73 5.78 3.24 12.57
C VAL A 73 6.55 4.56 12.64
N THR A 74 7.87 4.54 12.45
CA THR A 74 8.69 5.76 12.43
C THR A 74 8.64 6.51 11.11
N GLY A 75 8.11 5.88 10.04
CA GLY A 75 8.14 6.42 8.68
C GLY A 75 9.55 6.53 8.10
N ASP A 76 10.52 5.85 8.71
CA ASP A 76 11.91 5.80 8.26
C ASP A 76 12.15 4.47 7.57
N PHE A 77 11.93 4.46 6.26
CA PHE A 77 12.12 3.28 5.42
C PHE A 77 13.57 3.06 5.00
N GLY A 78 14.50 3.95 5.40
CA GLY A 78 15.89 3.91 4.96
C GLY A 78 16.10 4.45 3.55
N ALA A 79 17.22 4.03 2.94
CA ALA A 79 17.61 4.44 1.60
C ALA A 79 17.24 3.38 0.56
N SER A 80 16.83 3.85 -0.62
CA SER A 80 16.62 3.03 -1.81
C SER A 80 17.93 2.38 -2.19
N TRP A 81 17.95 1.07 -2.34
CA TRP A 81 19.17 0.38 -2.72
C TRP A 81 19.61 0.63 -4.16
N SER A 82 18.70 1.06 -5.03
CA SER A 82 19.00 1.36 -6.44
C SER A 82 19.51 2.79 -6.65
N THR A 83 18.98 3.75 -5.90
CA THR A 83 19.24 5.18 -6.12
C THR A 83 20.00 5.82 -4.96
N ASN A 84 20.18 5.10 -3.85
CA ASN A 84 20.80 5.56 -2.61
C ASN A 84 20.14 6.80 -1.98
N GLU A 85 18.92 7.14 -2.39
CA GLU A 85 18.13 8.24 -1.85
C GLU A 85 17.20 7.75 -0.75
N ARG A 86 16.85 8.62 0.22
CA ARG A 86 15.88 8.28 1.27
C ARG A 86 14.53 7.95 0.63
N ILE A 87 13.96 6.81 0.99
CA ILE A 87 12.68 6.36 0.43
C ILE A 87 11.56 7.32 0.83
N SER A 88 11.60 7.86 2.06
CA SER A 88 10.65 8.86 2.52
C SER A 88 10.62 10.10 1.61
N SER A 89 11.78 10.64 1.20
CA SER A 89 11.81 11.75 0.25
C SER A 89 11.26 11.39 -1.12
N ILE A 90 11.54 10.17 -1.62
CA ILE A 90 10.97 9.70 -2.89
C ILE A 90 9.44 9.70 -2.81
N ILE A 91 8.87 9.16 -1.73
CA ILE A 91 7.41 9.12 -1.51
C ILE A 91 6.85 10.55 -1.48
N PHE A 92 7.46 11.45 -0.70
CA PHE A 92 7.01 12.85 -0.61
C PHE A 92 7.08 13.60 -1.94
N THR A 93 8.06 13.33 -2.79
CA THR A 93 8.16 13.96 -4.11
C THR A 93 7.10 13.42 -5.07
N ARG A 94 6.66 12.16 -4.90
CA ARG A 94 5.65 11.52 -5.78
C ARG A 94 4.22 11.77 -5.32
N LEU A 95 4.01 12.09 -4.05
CA LEU A 95 2.68 12.35 -3.48
C LEU A 95 1.93 13.50 -4.18
N PRO A 96 2.50 14.72 -4.34
CA PRO A 96 1.77 15.85 -4.92
C PRO A 96 1.29 15.60 -6.36
N PRO A 97 2.11 15.09 -7.30
CA PRO A 97 1.63 14.76 -8.65
C PRO A 97 0.47 13.77 -8.66
N SER A 98 0.51 12.74 -7.81
CA SER A 98 -0.59 11.78 -7.70
C SER A 98 -1.86 12.42 -7.15
N LEU A 99 -1.75 13.28 -6.14
CA LEU A 99 -2.88 14.00 -5.55
C LEU A 99 -3.52 14.99 -6.54
N THR A 100 -2.70 15.66 -7.36
CA THR A 100 -3.19 16.59 -8.40
C THR A 100 -4.07 15.89 -9.43
N VAL A 101 -3.88 14.59 -9.66
CA VAL A 101 -4.73 13.79 -10.57
C VAL A 101 -5.90 13.16 -9.81
N LEU A 102 -5.63 12.59 -8.63
CA LEU A 102 -6.63 11.89 -7.81
C LEU A 102 -7.76 12.82 -7.37
N ILE A 103 -7.43 14.01 -6.87
CA ILE A 103 -8.43 14.91 -6.26
C ILE A 103 -9.45 15.39 -7.31
N PRO A 104 -9.06 15.95 -8.47
CA PRO A 104 -10.02 16.39 -9.47
C PRO A 104 -10.86 15.25 -10.04
N LEU A 105 -10.24 14.08 -10.30
CA LEU A 105 -10.97 12.90 -10.77
C LEU A 105 -12.03 12.47 -9.75
N THR A 106 -11.67 12.37 -8.47
CA THR A 106 -12.60 11.97 -7.41
C THR A 106 -13.74 12.97 -7.27
N VAL A 107 -13.46 14.28 -7.36
CA VAL A 107 -14.51 15.32 -7.30
C VAL A 107 -15.45 15.22 -8.50
N LEU A 108 -14.90 15.10 -9.71
CA LEU A 108 -15.68 15.01 -10.94
C LEU A 108 -16.52 13.72 -10.96
N ASP A 109 -15.91 12.59 -10.60
CA ASP A 109 -16.58 11.30 -10.46
C ASP A 109 -17.73 11.37 -9.44
N ALA A 110 -17.49 11.91 -8.24
CA ALA A 110 -18.52 12.06 -7.23
C ALA A 110 -19.68 12.95 -7.71
N LEU A 111 -19.40 14.07 -8.39
CA LEU A 111 -20.43 14.95 -8.93
C LEU A 111 -21.29 14.25 -9.98
N ILE A 112 -20.67 13.53 -10.92
CA ILE A 112 -21.39 12.78 -11.96
C ILE A 112 -22.18 11.62 -11.34
N ALA A 113 -21.55 10.82 -10.48
CA ALA A 113 -22.16 9.67 -9.84
C ALA A 113 -23.37 10.08 -8.99
N ILE A 114 -23.26 11.15 -8.20
CA ILE A 114 -24.38 11.68 -7.42
C ILE A 114 -25.48 12.19 -8.35
N GLY A 115 -25.14 12.93 -9.41
CA GLY A 115 -26.12 13.43 -10.38
C GLY A 115 -26.90 12.32 -11.06
N LEU A 116 -26.21 11.27 -11.54
CA LEU A 116 -26.83 10.10 -12.13
C LEU A 116 -27.67 9.32 -11.11
N ALA A 117 -27.18 9.15 -9.88
CA ALA A 117 -27.92 8.47 -8.82
C ALA A 117 -29.23 9.19 -8.49
N LEU A 118 -29.22 10.53 -8.42
CA LEU A 118 -30.42 11.33 -8.20
C LEU A 118 -31.40 11.26 -9.39
N ALA A 119 -30.90 11.29 -10.63
CA ALA A 119 -31.74 11.16 -11.82
C ALA A 119 -32.45 9.80 -11.88
N VAL A 120 -31.71 8.72 -11.59
CA VAL A 120 -32.27 7.36 -11.51
C VAL A 120 -33.29 7.23 -10.38
N ALA A 121 -33.03 7.88 -9.23
CA ALA A 121 -33.95 7.89 -8.11
C ALA A 121 -35.31 8.55 -8.44
N TYR A 122 -35.37 9.47 -9.41
CA TYR A 122 -36.62 10.09 -9.85
C TYR A 122 -37.48 9.14 -10.69
N VAL A 123 -36.86 8.30 -11.52
CA VAL A 123 -37.53 7.27 -12.33
C VAL A 123 -37.55 5.91 -11.65
N ARG A 124 -37.57 5.90 -10.30
CA ARG A 124 -37.54 4.69 -9.49
C ARG A 124 -38.68 3.72 -9.88
N GLY A 125 -38.32 2.46 -10.08
CA GLY A 125 -39.25 1.40 -10.48
C GLY A 125 -39.48 1.29 -12.00
N SER A 126 -38.91 2.19 -12.81
CA SER A 126 -38.93 2.09 -14.27
C SER A 126 -37.98 1.01 -14.80
N LEU A 127 -38.13 0.66 -16.09
CA LEU A 127 -37.17 -0.21 -16.78
C LEU A 127 -35.76 0.39 -16.81
N THR A 128 -35.63 1.72 -16.89
CA THR A 128 -34.35 2.43 -16.87
C THR A 128 -33.63 2.29 -15.53
N ASP A 129 -34.35 2.42 -14.41
CA ASP A 129 -33.81 2.20 -13.06
C ASP A 129 -33.27 0.76 -12.90
N ARG A 130 -34.07 -0.24 -13.30
CA ARG A 130 -33.65 -1.65 -13.26
C ARG A 130 -32.43 -1.93 -14.14
N ALA A 131 -32.38 -1.38 -15.35
CA ALA A 131 -31.24 -1.56 -16.25
C ALA A 131 -29.96 -0.96 -15.67
N VAL A 132 -30.03 0.27 -15.15
CA VAL A 132 -28.86 0.94 -14.54
C VAL A 132 -28.39 0.18 -13.30
N MET A 133 -29.30 -0.25 -12.43
CA MET A 133 -28.96 -1.04 -11.25
C MET A 133 -28.27 -2.36 -11.60
N ILE A 134 -28.71 -3.06 -12.64
CA ILE A 134 -28.06 -4.29 -13.12
C ILE A 134 -26.64 -3.98 -13.61
N VAL A 135 -26.48 -2.95 -14.46
CA VAL A 135 -25.17 -2.55 -14.98
C VAL A 135 -24.21 -2.17 -13.85
N CYS A 136 -24.67 -1.37 -12.88
CA CYS A 136 -23.86 -1.01 -11.72
C CYS A 136 -23.48 -2.23 -10.87
N THR A 137 -24.41 -3.16 -10.64
CA THR A 137 -24.14 -4.36 -9.83
C THR A 137 -23.12 -5.28 -10.52
N VAL A 138 -23.26 -5.49 -11.83
CA VAL A 138 -22.32 -6.27 -12.64
C VAL A 138 -20.96 -5.58 -12.71
N GLY A 139 -20.92 -4.25 -12.84
CA GLY A 139 -19.66 -3.51 -12.89
C GLY A 139 -18.90 -3.44 -11.56
N LEU A 140 -19.60 -3.63 -10.43
CA LEU A 140 -19.02 -3.57 -9.08
C LEU A 140 -18.56 -4.94 -8.56
N SER A 141 -19.06 -6.02 -9.18
CA SER A 141 -18.72 -7.42 -8.86
C SER A 141 -17.53 -7.90 -9.67
#